data_AF-A0A952HDR3-F1
#
_entry.id   AF-A0A952HDR3-F1
#
_cell.length_a   1.000
_cell.length_b   1.000
_cell.length_c   1.000
_cell.angle_alpha   90.00
_cell.angle_beta   90.00
_cell.angle_gamma   90.00
#
_symmetry.space_group_name_H-M   'P 1'
#
loop_
_entity.id
_entity.type
_entity.pdbx_description
1 polymer ?
#
loop_
_entity_poly.entity_id
_entity_poly.type
_entity_poly.pdbx_seq_one_letter_code
_entity_poly.pdbx_strand_id
1 'polypeptide(L)'
;SFRLSDILRVRGRGLFGYRHVLPQSGHERLLGGDRGGENGADDTRMRFSFVSLERDSSGGGDHLVVGEFGPESGGRRLGRIPVGADSRRVEVIDVHEPGIPRMQGAAVVDGTWFVTASHGSRPGDLWVGSGGTWVRHPAVLPPGPEDLTASHDGRRLWSLCEYPRKRWVFAIDAERWRDETPS
;
A
#
# COMPACT_ATOMS: atom_id res chain seq x y z
N SER A 1 1.89 -18.25 7.72
CA SER A 1 1.02 -17.77 6.62
C SER A 1 -0.38 -17.55 7.16
N PHE A 2 -1.09 -16.53 6.69
CA PHE A 2 -2.52 -16.36 6.99
C PHE A 2 -3.35 -17.42 6.26
N ARG A 3 -4.34 -17.99 6.94
CA ARG A 3 -5.35 -18.90 6.40
C ARG A 3 -6.72 -18.33 6.70
N LEU A 4 -7.71 -18.56 5.82
CA LEU A 4 -9.11 -18.18 6.11
C LEU A 4 -9.63 -18.79 7.42
N SER A 5 -9.07 -19.93 7.85
CA SER A 5 -9.35 -20.54 9.16
C SER A 5 -8.92 -19.70 10.35
N ASP A 6 -8.00 -18.74 10.16
CA ASP A 6 -7.50 -17.86 11.21
C ASP A 6 -8.50 -16.72 11.50
N ILE A 7 -9.50 -16.52 10.63
CA ILE A 7 -10.62 -15.63 10.87
C ILE A 7 -11.55 -16.28 11.90
N LEU A 8 -11.63 -15.69 13.07
CA LEU A 8 -12.53 -16.16 14.11
C LEU A 8 -13.92 -15.58 13.89
N ARG A 9 -14.91 -16.48 13.76
CA ARG A 9 -16.31 -16.09 13.83
C ARG A 9 -16.70 -15.90 15.30
N VAL A 10 -17.00 -14.66 15.65
CA VAL A 10 -17.35 -14.26 17.01
C VAL A 10 -18.87 -14.15 17.17
N ARG A 11 -19.36 -14.48 18.37
CA ARG A 11 -20.78 -14.33 18.77
C ARG A 11 -20.82 -13.64 20.12
N GLY A 12 -21.43 -12.47 20.22
CA GLY A 12 -21.56 -11.73 21.49
C GLY A 12 -22.03 -10.30 21.30
N ARG A 13 -22.59 -9.70 22.36
CA ARG A 13 -22.85 -8.25 22.45
C ARG A 13 -21.52 -7.53 22.77
N GLY A 14 -21.30 -6.34 22.22
CA GLY A 14 -20.10 -5.52 22.50
C GLY A 14 -19.02 -5.52 21.40
N LEU A 15 -19.26 -6.16 20.26
CA LEU A 15 -18.30 -6.25 19.15
C LEU A 15 -18.56 -5.23 18.03
N PHE A 16 -19.19 -4.09 18.34
CA PHE A 16 -19.53 -3.02 17.37
C PHE A 16 -20.18 -3.49 16.05
N GLY A 17 -20.83 -4.66 16.03
CA GLY A 17 -21.46 -5.24 14.84
C GLY A 17 -20.57 -6.19 14.01
N TYR A 18 -19.31 -6.40 14.39
CA TYR A 18 -18.41 -7.31 13.69
C TYR A 18 -18.78 -8.79 13.95
N ARG A 19 -18.89 -9.57 12.85
CA ARG A 19 -19.16 -11.01 12.87
C ARG A 19 -17.90 -11.87 12.80
N HIS A 20 -16.81 -11.27 12.32
CA HIS A 20 -15.53 -11.90 12.09
C HIS A 20 -14.44 -10.98 12.63
N VAL A 21 -13.46 -11.56 13.30
CA VAL A 21 -12.27 -10.85 13.78
C VAL A 21 -11.03 -11.59 13.31
N LEU A 22 -9.99 -10.84 13.00
CA LEU A 22 -8.66 -11.37 12.77
C LEU A 22 -7.84 -11.17 14.05
N PRO A 23 -7.44 -12.22 14.77
CA PRO A 23 -6.62 -12.09 15.96
C PRO A 23 -5.26 -11.51 15.60
N GLN A 24 -4.84 -10.46 16.29
CA GLN A 24 -3.48 -9.96 16.19
C GLN A 24 -2.55 -10.88 17.00
N SER A 25 -1.64 -11.57 16.32
CA SER A 25 -0.68 -12.49 16.96
C SER A 25 0.63 -11.81 17.40
N GLY A 26 0.88 -10.57 16.98
CA GLY A 26 2.09 -9.83 17.29
C GLY A 26 2.06 -8.40 16.78
N HIS A 27 3.12 -7.66 17.06
CA HIS A 27 3.41 -6.36 16.46
C HIS A 27 4.92 -6.20 16.39
N GLU A 28 5.40 -5.58 15.31
CA GLU A 28 6.81 -5.24 15.16
C GLU A 28 6.97 -3.72 15.22
N ARG A 29 8.13 -3.26 15.67
CA ARG A 29 8.45 -1.83 15.75
C ARG A 29 9.76 -1.55 15.05
N LEU A 30 9.77 -0.51 14.20
CA LEU A 30 11.03 0.01 13.64
C LEU A 30 11.96 0.49 14.75
N LEU A 31 13.11 -0.19 14.87
CA LEU A 31 14.18 0.17 15.79
C LEU A 31 15.12 1.23 15.17
N GLY A 32 14.55 2.36 14.73
CA GLY A 32 15.25 3.62 14.42
C GLY A 32 16.07 3.69 13.12
N GLY A 33 16.05 4.89 12.52
CA GLY A 33 17.06 5.40 11.58
C GLY A 33 16.95 4.94 10.13
N ASP A 34 15.88 5.29 9.44
CA ASP A 34 15.90 5.31 7.97
C ASP A 34 16.76 6.52 7.57
N ARG A 35 18.01 6.29 7.17
CA ARG A 35 18.82 7.35 6.57
C ARG A 35 18.22 7.67 5.20
N GLY A 36 17.38 8.70 5.13
CA GLY A 36 16.86 9.28 3.90
C GLY A 36 16.84 10.80 3.97
N GLY A 37 17.58 11.45 3.06
CA GLY A 37 17.46 12.87 2.71
C GLY A 37 18.58 13.80 3.21
N GLU A 38 19.24 14.52 2.28
CA GLU A 38 20.29 15.52 2.53
C GLU A 38 19.84 16.77 3.32
N ASN A 39 18.55 16.88 3.65
CA ASN A 39 18.00 18.02 4.38
C ASN A 39 17.57 17.59 5.78
N GLY A 40 18.52 17.66 6.71
CA GLY A 40 18.30 17.36 8.12
C GLY A 40 17.18 18.17 8.75
N ALA A 41 16.05 17.52 9.03
CA ALA A 41 15.04 17.94 9.99
C ALA A 41 14.21 16.72 10.47
N ASP A 42 14.58 16.19 11.63
CA ASP A 42 13.72 15.57 12.67
C ASP A 42 12.54 14.61 12.30
N ASP A 43 12.66 13.74 11.28
CA ASP A 43 11.72 12.59 11.11
C ASP A 43 12.39 11.36 10.45
N THR A 44 13.42 10.82 11.10
CA THR A 44 14.17 9.64 10.62
C THR A 44 13.38 8.33 10.66
N ARG A 45 12.10 8.32 11.05
CA ARG A 45 11.28 7.11 11.14
C ARG A 45 10.07 7.22 10.21
N MET A 46 9.93 6.27 9.30
CA MET A 46 8.75 6.16 8.45
C MET A 46 7.45 5.95 9.26
N ARG A 47 6.40 6.71 8.94
CA ARG A 47 5.03 6.56 9.47
C ARG A 47 4.15 5.79 8.48
N PHE A 48 4.12 4.47 8.63
CA PHE A 48 3.30 3.61 7.79
C PHE A 48 1.82 3.97 7.90
N SER A 49 1.22 4.32 6.78
CA SER A 49 -0.20 4.66 6.65
C SER A 49 -0.97 3.59 5.89
N PHE A 50 -0.29 2.83 5.04
CA PHE A 50 -0.84 1.69 4.31
C PHE A 50 0.24 0.62 4.14
N VAL A 51 -0.20 -0.63 3.93
CA VAL A 51 0.66 -1.78 3.68
C VAL A 51 0.00 -2.75 2.72
N SER A 52 0.79 -3.37 1.84
CA SER A 52 0.35 -4.49 1.02
C SER A 52 1.46 -5.55 0.90
N LEU A 53 1.17 -6.67 0.25
CA LEU A 53 2.12 -7.75 0.01
C LEU A 53 2.45 -7.82 -1.48
N GLU A 54 3.72 -7.64 -1.81
CA GLU A 54 4.30 -8.05 -3.07
C GLU A 54 4.77 -9.49 -2.94
N ARG A 55 4.39 -10.33 -3.91
CA ARG A 55 4.95 -11.67 -4.03
C ARG A 55 5.87 -11.72 -5.23
N ASP A 56 7.12 -12.07 -4.99
CA ASP A 56 8.08 -12.23 -6.07
C ASP A 56 8.01 -13.66 -6.62
N SER A 57 7.48 -13.78 -7.83
CA SER A 57 7.42 -15.05 -8.55
C SER A 57 8.78 -15.46 -9.15
N SER A 58 9.74 -14.55 -9.20
CA SER A 58 11.09 -14.77 -9.75
C SER A 58 12.12 -15.30 -8.74
N GLY A 59 11.74 -15.42 -7.46
CA GLY A 59 12.54 -16.07 -6.43
C GLY A 59 13.42 -15.15 -5.56
N GLY A 60 13.31 -13.84 -5.71
CA GLY A 60 13.96 -12.82 -4.85
C GLY A 60 13.28 -12.60 -3.50
N GLY A 61 12.12 -13.22 -3.25
CA GLY A 61 11.42 -13.22 -1.96
C GLY A 61 10.25 -12.23 -1.87
N ASP A 62 9.33 -12.50 -0.95
CA ASP A 62 8.15 -11.65 -0.72
C ASP A 62 8.54 -10.37 0.02
N HIS A 63 7.83 -9.28 -0.27
CA HIS A 63 8.05 -7.99 0.37
C HIS A 63 6.72 -7.39 0.86
N LEU A 64 6.72 -6.74 2.03
CA LEU A 64 5.67 -5.79 2.35
C LEU A 64 5.94 -4.49 1.61
N VAL A 65 4.95 -3.98 0.90
CA VAL A 65 4.99 -2.66 0.29
C VAL A 65 4.36 -1.68 1.27
N VAL A 66 5.07 -0.62 1.61
CA VAL A 66 4.67 0.33 2.65
C VAL A 66 4.75 1.76 2.14
N GLY A 67 3.94 2.64 2.72
CA GLY A 67 4.00 4.06 2.41
C GLY A 67 3.39 4.93 3.48
N GLU A 68 3.68 6.22 3.38
CA GLU A 68 3.18 7.25 4.29
C GLU A 68 2.15 8.14 3.60
N PHE A 69 1.12 8.56 4.33
CA PHE A 69 0.13 9.52 3.84
C PHE A 69 0.73 10.94 3.79
N GLY A 70 0.76 11.56 2.61
CA GLY A 70 1.17 12.95 2.42
C GLY A 70 0.00 13.92 2.27
N PRO A 71 0.07 15.15 2.83
CA PRO A 71 -0.90 16.20 2.54
C PRO A 71 -0.83 16.63 1.06
N GLU A 72 -1.77 17.48 0.64
CA GLU A 72 -1.80 18.02 -0.73
C GLU A 72 -0.55 18.81 -1.12
N SER A 73 0.15 19.40 -0.15
CA SER A 73 1.36 20.20 -0.34
C SER A 73 2.65 19.40 -0.53
N GLY A 74 2.62 18.07 -0.42
CA GLY A 74 3.82 17.25 -0.59
C GLY A 74 3.62 15.79 -0.22
N GLY A 75 3.95 14.92 -1.18
CA GLY A 75 3.96 13.46 -1.05
C GLY A 75 5.10 12.96 -0.16
N ARG A 76 4.91 11.77 0.41
CA ARG A 76 5.83 11.15 1.37
C ARG A 76 6.46 9.88 0.80
N ARG A 77 7.18 9.13 1.64
CA ARG A 77 7.94 7.96 1.24
C ARG A 77 7.06 6.76 0.88
N LEU A 78 7.53 6.00 -0.09
CA LEU A 78 7.20 4.59 -0.35
C LEU A 78 8.44 3.75 -0.04
N GLY A 79 8.25 2.48 0.26
CA GLY A 79 9.36 1.55 0.43
C GLY A 79 8.90 0.11 0.53
N ARG A 80 9.85 -0.79 0.68
CA ARG A 80 9.62 -2.24 0.82
C ARG A 80 10.28 -2.77 2.07
N ILE A 81 9.71 -3.82 2.63
CA ILE A 81 10.27 -4.55 3.76
C ILE A 81 10.33 -6.04 3.37
N PRO A 82 11.52 -6.66 3.30
CA PRO A 82 11.63 -8.09 3.02
C PRO A 82 10.89 -8.94 4.06
N VAL A 83 10.17 -9.96 3.60
CA VAL A 83 9.47 -10.92 4.45
C VAL A 83 10.35 -12.15 4.66
N GLY A 84 10.39 -12.67 5.90
CA GLY A 84 10.98 -14.00 6.18
C GLY A 84 12.42 -13.99 6.68
N ALA A 85 12.99 -12.84 7.03
CA ALA A 85 14.23 -12.82 7.79
C ALA A 85 13.95 -13.12 9.27
N ASP A 86 14.73 -14.01 9.88
CA ASP A 86 14.72 -14.30 11.34
C ASP A 86 15.21 -13.11 12.20
N SER A 87 15.31 -11.92 11.61
CA SER A 87 15.79 -10.72 12.27
C SER A 87 14.65 -10.04 13.03
N ARG A 88 14.87 -9.77 14.32
CA ARG A 88 14.09 -8.82 15.13
C ARG A 88 14.28 -7.35 14.69
N ARG A 89 14.79 -7.14 13.49
CA ARG A 89 15.06 -5.84 12.90
C ARG A 89 14.45 -5.83 11.51
N VAL A 90 13.61 -4.83 11.30
CA VAL A 90 12.94 -4.54 10.04
C VAL A 90 13.63 -3.34 9.42
N GLU A 91 14.09 -3.48 8.18
CA GLU A 91 14.69 -2.41 7.39
C GLU A 91 13.78 -2.09 6.20
N VAL A 92 13.59 -0.80 5.94
CA VAL A 92 12.88 -0.35 4.74
C VAL A 92 13.89 -0.15 3.63
N ILE A 93 13.73 -0.91 2.54
CA ILE A 93 14.54 -0.85 1.33
C ILE A 93 13.74 -0.20 0.20
N ASP A 94 14.41 0.07 -0.94
CA ASP A 94 13.79 0.66 -2.14
C ASP A 94 12.93 1.90 -1.82
N VAL A 95 13.49 2.80 -1.00
CA VAL A 95 12.78 3.99 -0.55
C VAL A 95 12.65 4.99 -1.69
N HIS A 96 11.43 5.42 -1.96
CA HIS A 96 11.12 6.41 -2.99
C HIS A 96 10.38 7.61 -2.39
N GLU A 97 10.69 8.82 -2.87
CA GLU A 97 9.94 10.04 -2.57
C GLU A 97 9.22 10.52 -3.84
N PRO A 98 8.10 9.89 -4.22
CA PRO A 98 7.48 10.08 -5.53
C PRO A 98 6.83 11.45 -5.73
N GLY A 99 6.75 12.28 -4.68
CA GLY A 99 6.03 13.57 -4.73
C GLY A 99 4.52 13.44 -4.94
N ILE A 100 3.95 12.22 -4.85
CA ILE A 100 2.53 11.97 -5.05
C ILE A 100 1.74 12.42 -3.81
N PRO A 101 0.83 13.40 -3.92
CA PRO A 101 0.03 13.87 -2.79
C PRO A 101 -1.09 12.89 -2.46
N ARG A 102 -1.48 12.82 -1.17
CA ARG A 102 -2.66 12.07 -0.69
C ARG A 102 -2.68 10.61 -1.14
N MET A 103 -1.52 9.94 -1.13
CA MET A 103 -1.42 8.50 -1.33
C MET A 103 -2.23 7.76 -0.26
N GLN A 104 -3.02 6.77 -0.67
CA GLN A 104 -3.84 5.95 0.22
C GLN A 104 -3.51 4.47 0.18
N GLY A 105 -2.77 4.02 -0.82
CA GLY A 105 -2.36 2.63 -0.96
C GLY A 105 -1.30 2.47 -2.03
N ALA A 106 -0.45 1.46 -1.88
CA ALA A 106 0.51 1.07 -2.90
C ALA A 106 0.62 -0.45 -2.98
N ALA A 107 0.85 -0.95 -4.19
CA ALA A 107 1.13 -2.34 -4.48
C ALA A 107 2.22 -2.41 -5.56
N VAL A 108 2.98 -3.50 -5.58
CA VAL A 108 3.94 -3.75 -6.64
C VAL A 108 3.66 -5.11 -7.26
N VAL A 109 3.75 -5.14 -8.59
CA VAL A 109 3.70 -6.38 -9.36
C VAL A 109 4.76 -6.33 -10.45
N ASP A 110 5.61 -7.35 -10.52
CA ASP A 110 6.69 -7.48 -11.49
C ASP A 110 7.58 -6.21 -11.56
N GLY A 111 7.87 -5.62 -10.40
CA GLY A 111 8.65 -4.39 -10.28
C GLY A 111 7.90 -3.08 -10.61
N THR A 112 6.67 -3.15 -11.12
CA THR A 112 5.84 -1.97 -11.38
C THR A 112 5.04 -1.57 -10.15
N TRP A 113 5.28 -0.37 -9.66
CA TRP A 113 4.53 0.26 -8.58
C TRP A 113 3.20 0.82 -9.08
N PHE A 114 2.16 0.58 -8.29
CA PHE A 114 0.86 1.17 -8.42
C PHE A 114 0.53 1.92 -7.14
N VAL A 115 0.03 3.14 -7.25
CA VAL A 115 -0.29 3.98 -6.10
C VAL A 115 -1.65 4.62 -6.30
N THR A 116 -2.54 4.47 -5.33
CA THR A 116 -3.84 5.17 -5.31
C THR A 116 -3.67 6.50 -4.60
N ALA A 117 -4.26 7.57 -5.16
CA ALA A 117 -4.30 8.88 -4.53
C ALA A 117 -5.74 9.40 -4.43
N SER A 118 -6.11 9.91 -3.25
CA SER A 118 -7.47 10.37 -2.97
C SER A 118 -7.65 11.88 -3.15
N HIS A 119 -8.82 12.25 -3.64
CA HIS A 119 -9.31 13.63 -3.70
C HIS A 119 -10.57 13.84 -2.84
N GLY A 120 -10.76 12.99 -1.82
CA GLY A 120 -11.92 13.02 -0.94
C GLY A 120 -13.21 12.63 -1.68
N SER A 121 -14.12 13.59 -1.87
CA SER A 121 -15.40 13.36 -2.54
C SER A 121 -15.32 13.25 -4.07
N ARG A 122 -14.17 13.62 -4.65
CA ARG A 122 -13.91 13.56 -6.09
C ARG A 122 -13.25 12.24 -6.48
N PRO A 123 -13.38 11.79 -7.74
CA PRO A 123 -12.64 10.64 -8.26
C PRO A 123 -11.14 10.74 -7.93
N GLY A 124 -10.55 9.62 -7.53
CA GLY A 124 -9.13 9.51 -7.22
C GLY A 124 -8.28 9.23 -8.47
N ASP A 125 -6.97 9.30 -8.28
CA ASP A 125 -5.98 9.04 -9.33
C ASP A 125 -5.27 7.72 -9.10
N LEU A 126 -4.88 7.08 -10.20
CA LEU A 126 -3.91 5.99 -10.18
C LEU A 126 -2.58 6.52 -10.68
N TRP A 127 -1.50 6.18 -9.98
CA TRP A 127 -0.13 6.43 -10.44
C TRP A 127 0.55 5.10 -10.68
N VAL A 128 1.29 5.02 -11.78
CA VAL A 128 2.00 3.80 -12.20
C VAL A 128 3.44 4.15 -12.53
N GLY A 129 4.38 3.33 -12.10
CA GLY A 129 5.78 3.65 -12.33
C GLY A 129 6.78 2.65 -11.79
N SER A 130 8.06 2.95 -11.99
CA SER A 130 9.20 2.19 -11.47
C SER A 130 10.41 3.10 -11.39
N GLY A 131 11.31 2.86 -10.43
CA GLY A 131 12.62 3.53 -10.39
C GLY A 131 12.56 5.06 -10.27
N GLY A 132 11.51 5.61 -9.64
CA GLY A 132 11.34 7.05 -9.44
C GLY A 132 10.62 7.80 -10.56
N THR A 133 10.29 7.13 -11.68
CA THR A 133 9.47 7.71 -12.75
C THR A 133 8.01 7.31 -12.56
N TRP A 134 7.09 8.27 -12.70
CA TRP A 134 5.66 8.05 -12.43
C TRP A 134 4.77 8.64 -13.52
N VAL A 135 3.81 7.85 -13.99
CA VAL A 135 2.73 8.26 -14.88
C VAL A 135 1.46 8.42 -14.05
N ARG A 136 0.81 9.57 -14.18
CA ARG A 136 -0.47 9.87 -13.53
C ARG A 136 -1.62 9.55 -14.47
N HIS A 137 -2.57 8.76 -13.99
CA HIS A 137 -3.87 8.50 -14.62
C HIS A 137 -4.95 9.19 -13.79
N PRO A 138 -5.38 10.41 -14.16
CA PRO A 138 -6.24 11.23 -13.32
C PRO A 138 -7.69 10.76 -13.34
N ALA A 139 -8.36 10.84 -12.19
CA ALA A 139 -9.80 10.61 -12.03
C ALA A 139 -10.31 9.23 -12.51
N VAL A 140 -9.45 8.21 -12.49
CA VAL A 140 -9.79 6.84 -12.92
C VAL A 140 -10.29 5.95 -11.77
N LEU A 141 -10.20 6.42 -10.53
CA LEU A 141 -10.64 5.69 -9.34
C LEU A 141 -11.95 6.26 -8.76
N PRO A 142 -12.76 5.43 -8.08
CA PRO A 142 -13.89 5.92 -7.29
C PRO A 142 -13.48 6.98 -6.25
N PRO A 143 -14.40 7.83 -5.80
CA PRO A 143 -14.13 8.78 -4.73
C PRO A 143 -13.70 8.10 -3.42
N GLY A 144 -12.65 8.65 -2.81
CA GLY A 144 -12.07 8.14 -1.56
C GLY A 144 -11.54 6.72 -1.65
N PRO A 145 -10.66 6.39 -2.62
CA PRO A 145 -10.02 5.08 -2.67
C PRO A 145 -9.09 4.94 -1.45
N GLU A 146 -9.08 3.79 -0.83
CA GLU A 146 -8.29 3.46 0.36
C GLU A 146 -7.62 2.10 0.16
N ASP A 147 -6.38 2.00 0.62
CA ASP A 147 -5.51 0.83 0.45
C ASP A 147 -5.36 0.36 -1.00
N LEU A 148 -4.42 -0.57 -1.22
CA LEU A 148 -4.24 -1.24 -2.50
C LEU A 148 -3.52 -2.57 -2.27
N THR A 149 -3.95 -3.64 -2.93
CA THR A 149 -3.24 -4.93 -2.90
C THR A 149 -3.34 -5.65 -4.23
N ALA A 150 -2.33 -6.42 -4.60
CA ALA A 150 -2.36 -7.23 -5.81
C ALA A 150 -3.03 -8.60 -5.56
N SER A 151 -3.72 -9.11 -6.58
CA SER A 151 -4.10 -10.52 -6.62
C SER A 151 -2.85 -11.41 -6.70
N HIS A 152 -3.00 -12.68 -6.33
CA HIS A 152 -1.85 -13.60 -6.29
C HIS A 152 -1.18 -13.78 -7.66
N ASP A 153 -1.95 -13.74 -8.74
CA ASP A 153 -1.46 -13.81 -10.12
C ASP A 153 -0.95 -12.46 -10.66
N GLY A 154 -1.03 -11.39 -9.86
CA GLY A 154 -0.59 -10.06 -10.25
C GLY A 154 -1.47 -9.35 -11.28
N ARG A 155 -2.54 -9.97 -11.77
CA ARG A 155 -3.34 -9.44 -12.89
C ARG A 155 -4.36 -8.37 -12.46
N ARG A 156 -4.74 -8.37 -11.19
CA ARG A 156 -5.69 -7.41 -10.62
C ARG A 156 -5.10 -6.74 -9.41
N LEU A 157 -5.47 -5.48 -9.23
CA LEU A 157 -5.33 -4.80 -7.96
C LEU A 157 -6.71 -4.67 -7.33
N TRP A 158 -6.77 -4.80 -6.02
CA TRP A 158 -7.98 -4.63 -5.22
C TRP A 158 -7.80 -3.42 -4.32
N SER A 159 -8.80 -2.57 -4.32
CA SER A 159 -8.91 -1.42 -3.42
C SER A 159 -10.36 -1.32 -2.95
N LEU A 160 -10.59 -0.48 -1.95
CA LEU A 160 -11.90 -0.17 -1.45
C LEU A 160 -12.09 1.35 -1.45
N CYS A 161 -13.33 1.81 -1.33
CA CYS A 161 -13.58 3.22 -1.12
C CYS A 161 -14.34 3.46 0.18
N GLU A 162 -13.97 4.52 0.90
CA GLU A 162 -14.53 4.83 2.21
C GLU A 162 -15.48 6.03 2.23
N TYR A 163 -15.63 6.71 1.09
CA TYR A 163 -16.47 7.89 1.01
C TYR A 163 -17.92 7.59 1.44
N PRO A 164 -18.56 8.45 2.26
CA PRO A 164 -19.89 8.20 2.79
C PRO A 164 -20.91 7.83 1.70
N ARG A 165 -21.62 6.72 1.91
CA ARG A 165 -22.64 6.14 0.99
C ARG A 165 -22.09 5.63 -0.35
N LYS A 166 -20.77 5.65 -0.55
CA LYS A 166 -20.09 5.12 -1.74
C LYS A 166 -18.99 4.16 -1.27
N ARG A 167 -19.35 3.15 -0.48
CA ARG A 167 -18.39 2.16 0.02
C ARG A 167 -18.54 0.85 -0.72
N TRP A 168 -17.54 0.47 -1.49
CA TRP A 168 -17.46 -0.81 -2.17
C TRP A 168 -16.01 -1.23 -2.36
N VAL A 169 -15.81 -2.52 -2.60
CA VAL A 169 -14.55 -3.07 -3.07
C VAL A 169 -14.58 -3.08 -4.59
N PHE A 170 -13.48 -2.68 -5.22
CA PHE A 170 -13.37 -2.65 -6.68
C PHE A 170 -12.03 -3.21 -7.12
N ALA A 171 -12.01 -3.73 -8.35
CA ALA A 171 -10.81 -4.25 -8.99
C ALA A 171 -10.29 -3.24 -10.03
N ILE A 172 -8.98 -3.17 -10.16
CA ILE A 172 -8.24 -2.46 -11.20
C ILE A 172 -7.51 -3.52 -12.03
N ASP A 173 -7.61 -3.42 -13.35
CA ASP A 173 -6.86 -4.29 -14.27
C ASP A 173 -5.39 -3.88 -14.29
N ALA A 174 -4.52 -4.67 -13.67
CA ALA A 174 -3.11 -4.29 -13.51
C ALA A 174 -2.37 -4.33 -14.86
N GLU A 175 -2.69 -5.30 -15.73
CA GLU A 175 -2.03 -5.48 -17.03
C GLU A 175 -2.24 -4.25 -17.90
N ARG A 176 -3.50 -3.82 -18.00
CA ARG A 176 -3.88 -2.63 -18.79
C ARG A 176 -3.00 -1.42 -18.47
N TRP A 177 -2.77 -1.14 -17.19
CA TRP A 177 -2.09 0.10 -16.80
C TRP A 177 -0.56 0.02 -16.86
N ARG A 178 0.05 -1.19 -16.89
CA ARG A 178 1.50 -1.32 -17.13
C ARG A 178 1.85 -0.98 -18.56
N ASP A 179 1.06 -1.48 -19.50
CA ASP A 179 1.27 -1.27 -20.93
C ASP A 179 1.12 0.19 -21.36
N GLU A 180 0.40 0.99 -20.56
CA GLU A 180 0.23 2.44 -20.78
C GLU A 180 1.41 3.29 -20.26
N THR A 181 2.45 2.68 -19.65
CA THR A 181 3.64 3.39 -19.16
C THR A 181 4.72 3.48 -20.26
N PRO A 182 5.24 4.68 -20.60
CA PRO A 182 6.31 4.81 -21.59
C PRO A 182 7.59 4.08 -21.13
N SER A 183 8.16 3.28 -22.03
CA SER A 183 9.46 2.60 -21.89
C SER A 183 10.64 3.56 -21.79
#